data_AF-F5S961-F1
#
_entry.id   AF-F5S961-F1
#
_cell.length_a   1.000
_cell.length_b   1.000
_cell.length_c   1.000
_cell.angle_alpha   90.00
_cell.angle_beta   90.00
_cell.angle_gamma   90.00
#
_symmetry.space_group_name_H-M   'P 1'
#
loop_
_entity.id
_entity.type
_entity.pdbx_description
1 polymer ?
#
loop_
_entity_poly.entity_id
_entity_poly.type
_entity_poly.pdbx_seq_one_letter_code
_entity_poly.pdbx_strand_id
1 'polypeptide(L)'
;MKCPHDLVTCKKINLHKNTIINKIIKIIFIYFQIWRVEMRNFVKKGICIFTPALLLSACGGGGSFNLDMVESAKPQPNQPKPEPKYQDEATKKRKTEDLNAMQEPELGFAMQIKRRNNHPSNKEEHVPLLAEDIIKLNGETELDNFKQREEVQKKNGEEIHSFDFSDGKSRTTGYTDFKYVRLGYFLKNAVSEIDFSKNIYKNGPFGYVFYKGINPSQSLPATGTVKYKGTWAYMTDAKNGQRFDTIGTGSGYAANRYSALSYNEEGVLYNQNEAKKGQTDFGLTSEFTVDFANKTMKGQLYRNNRINDNTANIPQTKRYDLSATLHGNRFRGKAIATDKSASGHPFTADSDSMEGGFYGDSGEELAGKFLSNDKKVFAVFGAKQKDGTTNTNVQAILDSYKIDKKGSNFIQSKLVNFGNIKKLIVDGIEIPLDGNHVEKNGFKATVCCDNLEYIKFGTFGKTEENSMFLSGERTPLSDIPVEDKEALYRGSWFGHIVNGTSWTTDTNMVNNQAEFKVNFGKKTLTGELKAKDRMQPVFTIDATIKGNGFSGMAKTADQGFTLDPKNQLNSQNTKIHAPVNGGFYGNNASELGGSFHGNSLTGESGAVSAVFGAKRQQLVK
;
A
#
# COMPACT_ATOMS: atom_id res chain seq x y z
N MET A 1 69.47 -4.34 18.20
CA MET A 1 70.06 -4.60 16.87
C MET A 1 68.96 -4.54 15.81
N LYS A 2 69.06 -3.54 14.91
CA LYS A 2 68.60 -3.47 13.51
C LYS A 2 67.29 -4.18 13.05
N CYS A 3 66.31 -3.36 12.65
CA CYS A 3 65.56 -3.50 11.38
C CYS A 3 66.51 -3.29 10.17
N PRO A 4 66.19 -3.58 8.87
CA PRO A 4 64.86 -3.70 8.22
C PRO A 4 64.76 -4.76 7.05
N HIS A 5 63.68 -4.66 6.24
CA HIS A 5 63.34 -5.31 4.93
C HIS A 5 62.46 -6.59 5.04
N ASP A 6 61.34 -6.80 4.34
CA ASP A 6 60.79 -6.19 3.12
C ASP A 6 59.24 -6.21 3.04
N LEU A 7 58.73 -5.16 2.39
CA LEU A 7 57.34 -4.78 2.16
C LEU A 7 56.97 -5.10 0.70
N VAL A 8 56.82 -6.37 0.30
CA VAL A 8 56.39 -6.73 -1.07
C VAL A 8 55.50 -7.96 -1.09
N THR A 9 54.23 -7.84 -0.68
CA THR A 9 53.19 -8.83 -1.10
C THR A 9 51.74 -8.35 -0.98
N CYS A 10 51.48 -7.05 -0.84
CA CYS A 10 50.10 -6.54 -0.78
C CYS A 10 49.82 -5.38 -1.76
N LYS A 11 50.42 -5.43 -2.96
CA LYS A 11 50.18 -4.41 -4.02
C LYS A 11 49.87 -4.97 -5.43
N LYS A 12 49.84 -6.30 -5.63
CA LYS A 12 49.61 -6.90 -6.96
C LYS A 12 48.18 -7.38 -7.24
N ILE A 13 47.27 -7.39 -6.27
CA ILE A 13 45.87 -7.83 -6.49
C ILE A 13 44.93 -6.64 -6.82
N ASN A 14 45.29 -5.41 -6.43
CA ASN A 14 44.46 -4.23 -6.68
C ASN A 14 44.69 -3.54 -8.05
N LEU A 15 45.76 -3.86 -8.77
CA LEU A 15 45.99 -3.31 -10.12
C LEU A 15 45.31 -4.11 -11.25
N HIS A 16 44.84 -5.34 -11.01
CA HIS A 16 44.19 -6.15 -12.05
C HIS A 16 42.65 -5.97 -12.11
N LYS A 17 42.00 -5.56 -11.01
CA LYS A 17 40.55 -5.29 -11.00
C LYS A 17 40.16 -3.97 -11.69
N ASN A 18 40.99 -2.93 -11.57
CA ASN A 18 40.69 -1.62 -12.17
C ASN A 18 40.82 -1.59 -13.71
N THR A 19 41.61 -2.49 -14.30
CA THR A 19 41.81 -2.53 -15.75
C THR A 19 40.68 -3.26 -16.49
N ILE A 20 40.02 -4.22 -15.83
CA ILE A 20 38.89 -4.97 -16.38
C ILE A 20 37.60 -4.15 -16.31
N ILE A 21 37.36 -3.44 -15.21
CA ILE A 21 36.17 -2.58 -15.03
C ILE A 21 36.20 -1.41 -16.03
N ASN A 22 37.36 -0.78 -16.27
CA ASN A 22 37.48 0.28 -17.27
C ASN A 22 37.33 -0.20 -18.73
N LYS A 23 37.64 -1.47 -19.02
CA LYS A 23 37.38 -2.07 -20.35
C LYS A 23 35.89 -2.35 -20.56
N ILE A 24 35.18 -2.81 -19.53
CA ILE A 24 33.73 -3.08 -19.59
C ILE A 24 32.94 -1.76 -19.76
N ILE A 25 33.33 -0.70 -19.05
CA ILE A 25 32.68 0.62 -19.16
C ILE A 25 32.87 1.23 -20.56
N LYS A 26 34.04 1.07 -21.19
CA LYS A 26 34.26 1.52 -22.58
C LYS A 26 33.43 0.74 -23.60
N ILE A 27 33.21 -0.56 -23.41
CA ILE A 27 32.37 -1.38 -24.30
C ILE A 27 30.90 -0.99 -24.20
N ILE A 28 30.42 -0.70 -22.98
CA ILE A 28 29.04 -0.23 -22.74
C ILE A 28 28.82 1.15 -23.39
N PHE A 29 29.81 2.05 -23.32
CA PHE A 29 29.73 3.37 -23.95
C PHE A 29 29.70 3.32 -25.49
N ILE A 30 30.39 2.36 -26.10
CA ILE A 30 30.38 2.14 -27.55
C ILE A 30 29.02 1.57 -28.01
N TYR A 31 28.45 0.61 -27.27
CA TYR A 31 27.10 0.09 -27.54
C TYR A 31 26.02 1.19 -27.41
N PHE A 32 26.16 2.10 -26.45
CA PHE A 32 25.21 3.20 -26.26
C PHE A 32 25.27 4.27 -27.37
N GLN A 33 26.44 4.47 -27.98
CA GLN A 33 26.60 5.36 -29.14
C GLN A 33 26.07 4.73 -30.42
N ILE A 34 26.23 3.42 -30.61
CA ILE A 34 25.69 2.68 -31.78
C ILE A 34 24.14 2.66 -31.73
N TRP A 35 23.54 2.45 -30.55
CA TRP A 35 22.08 2.48 -30.38
C TRP A 35 21.47 3.88 -30.61
N ARG A 36 22.23 4.96 -30.33
CA ARG A 36 21.81 6.34 -30.58
C ARG A 36 21.79 6.73 -32.06
N VAL A 37 22.55 6.04 -32.91
CA VAL A 37 22.60 6.28 -34.36
C VAL A 37 21.45 5.54 -35.07
N GLU A 38 21.04 4.36 -34.60
CA GLU A 38 19.91 3.60 -35.18
C GLU A 38 18.54 4.23 -34.86
N MET A 39 18.38 4.87 -33.70
CA MET A 39 17.11 5.53 -33.31
C MET A 39 16.81 6.85 -34.04
N ARG A 40 17.77 7.42 -34.79
CA ARG A 40 17.53 8.65 -35.58
C ARG A 40 16.95 8.40 -36.98
N ASN A 41 16.93 7.16 -37.45
CA ASN A 41 16.49 6.83 -38.82
C ASN A 41 15.05 6.29 -38.92
N PHE A 42 14.30 6.16 -37.83
CA PHE A 42 12.93 5.61 -37.86
C PHE A 42 11.79 6.62 -37.75
N VAL A 43 12.09 7.93 -37.67
CA VAL A 43 11.08 9.00 -37.60
C VAL A 43 11.07 9.83 -38.88
N LYS A 44 10.81 9.21 -40.04
CA LYS A 44 10.38 9.91 -41.27
C LYS A 44 9.60 8.95 -42.17
N LYS A 45 8.27 9.06 -42.16
CA LYS A 45 7.31 8.98 -43.30
C LYS A 45 5.99 8.32 -42.85
N GLY A 46 4.88 9.04 -43.05
CA GLY A 46 3.53 8.47 -42.95
C GLY A 46 2.45 9.44 -42.46
N ILE A 47 2.22 10.53 -43.20
CA ILE A 47 0.97 11.31 -43.13
C ILE A 47 -0.07 10.57 -43.98
N CYS A 48 -1.30 10.36 -43.50
CA CYS A 48 -2.53 10.72 -44.24
C CYS A 48 -3.85 10.31 -43.55
N ILE A 49 -4.73 11.32 -43.48
CA ILE A 49 -6.18 11.33 -43.72
C ILE A 49 -7.13 10.86 -42.60
N PHE A 50 -7.79 11.88 -42.03
CA PHE A 50 -9.05 11.82 -41.30
C PHE A 50 -10.23 11.55 -42.23
N THR A 51 -11.09 10.60 -41.85
CA THR A 51 -12.51 10.57 -42.23
C THR A 51 -13.33 9.99 -41.07
N PRO A 52 -14.46 10.60 -40.67
CA PRO A 52 -15.26 10.12 -39.56
C PRO A 52 -16.27 9.07 -40.06
N ALA A 53 -16.10 7.82 -39.65
CA ALA A 53 -17.11 6.78 -39.85
C ALA A 53 -17.79 6.47 -38.51
N LEU A 54 -19.10 6.75 -38.47
CA LEU A 54 -20.01 6.29 -37.44
C LEU A 54 -19.88 4.78 -37.24
N LEU A 55 -19.59 4.35 -36.01
CA LEU A 55 -19.82 2.98 -35.57
C LEU A 55 -20.61 3.00 -34.26
N LEU A 56 -21.91 2.76 -34.44
CA LEU A 56 -22.83 1.99 -33.61
C LEU A 56 -22.35 1.67 -32.19
N SER A 57 -23.05 2.27 -31.24
CA SER A 57 -23.16 1.83 -29.85
C SER A 57 -23.67 0.38 -29.79
N ALA A 58 -22.76 -0.58 -29.70
CA ALA A 58 -23.07 -1.92 -29.24
C ALA A 58 -23.06 -1.90 -27.71
N CYS A 59 -24.22 -2.17 -27.12
CA CYS A 59 -24.37 -2.36 -25.68
C CYS A 59 -23.36 -3.43 -25.21
N GLY A 60 -22.46 -3.04 -24.32
CA GLY A 60 -21.66 -3.99 -23.54
C GLY A 60 -22.62 -4.85 -22.72
N GLY A 61 -22.81 -6.10 -23.16
CA GLY A 61 -23.55 -7.09 -22.39
C GLY A 61 -22.82 -7.33 -21.08
N GLY A 62 -23.43 -6.92 -19.97
CA GLY A 62 -22.98 -7.31 -18.64
C GLY A 62 -23.02 -8.82 -18.54
N GLY A 63 -21.85 -9.45 -18.41
CA GLY A 63 -21.73 -10.89 -18.22
C GLY A 63 -22.34 -11.31 -16.89
N SER A 64 -23.60 -11.73 -16.92
CA SER A 64 -24.21 -12.54 -15.85
C SER A 64 -23.74 -13.99 -16.04
N PHE A 65 -23.46 -14.71 -14.95
CA PHE A 65 -23.21 -16.16 -14.98
C PHE A 65 -24.53 -16.95 -15.23
N ASN A 66 -25.34 -16.54 -16.22
CA ASN A 66 -26.59 -17.22 -16.56
C ASN A 66 -26.28 -18.51 -17.33
N LEU A 67 -26.57 -19.63 -16.68
CA LEU A 67 -26.24 -20.99 -17.10
C LEU A 67 -27.48 -21.78 -17.55
N ASP A 68 -28.19 -21.30 -18.57
CA ASP A 68 -29.15 -22.16 -19.27
C ASP A 68 -28.81 -22.20 -20.76
N MET A 69 -28.25 -23.31 -21.24
CA MET A 69 -28.33 -23.63 -22.67
C MET A 69 -29.82 -23.74 -23.00
N VAL A 70 -30.31 -22.85 -23.88
CA VAL A 70 -31.64 -23.00 -24.48
C VAL A 70 -31.56 -24.15 -25.48
N GLU A 71 -31.73 -25.36 -25.00
CA GLU A 71 -32.14 -26.46 -25.85
C GLU A 71 -33.66 -26.57 -25.75
N SER A 72 -34.34 -26.01 -26.75
CA SER A 72 -35.78 -26.20 -26.95
C SER A 72 -36.03 -27.64 -27.42
N ALA A 73 -36.04 -28.58 -26.48
CA ALA A 73 -36.54 -29.94 -26.70
C ALA A 73 -37.98 -30.06 -26.21
N LYS A 74 -38.87 -30.58 -27.07
CA LYS A 74 -40.27 -30.88 -26.78
C LYS A 74 -40.37 -31.86 -25.59
N PRO A 75 -41.37 -31.73 -24.69
CA PRO A 75 -41.46 -32.55 -23.50
C PRO A 75 -41.82 -34.01 -23.83
N GLN A 76 -40.95 -34.95 -23.45
CA GLN A 76 -41.28 -36.37 -23.29
C GLN A 76 -41.66 -36.64 -21.81
N PRO A 77 -42.61 -37.56 -21.55
CA PRO A 77 -43.10 -37.85 -20.20
C PRO A 77 -42.11 -38.76 -19.47
N ASN A 78 -41.09 -38.17 -18.84
CA ASN A 78 -40.30 -38.68 -17.69
C ASN A 78 -39.05 -37.81 -17.38
N GLN A 79 -39.13 -36.48 -17.55
CA GLN A 79 -38.00 -35.61 -17.18
C GLN A 79 -37.94 -35.34 -15.67
N PRO A 80 -36.74 -35.32 -15.06
CA PRO A 80 -36.55 -34.79 -13.71
C PRO A 80 -37.03 -33.34 -13.68
N LYS A 81 -37.59 -32.93 -12.53
CA LYS A 81 -38.08 -31.57 -12.27
C LYS A 81 -37.06 -30.54 -12.80
N PRO A 82 -37.48 -29.54 -13.60
CA PRO A 82 -36.54 -28.58 -14.18
C PRO A 82 -35.70 -27.96 -13.06
N GLU A 83 -34.38 -27.94 -13.27
CA GLU A 83 -33.46 -27.38 -12.28
C GLU A 83 -33.84 -25.92 -12.00
N PRO A 84 -33.81 -25.49 -10.73
CA PRO A 84 -34.07 -24.11 -10.40
C PRO A 84 -33.09 -23.20 -11.14
N LYS A 85 -33.63 -22.22 -11.88
CA LYS A 85 -32.83 -21.21 -12.56
C LYS A 85 -32.26 -20.22 -11.55
N TYR A 86 -30.98 -19.94 -11.66
CA TYR A 86 -30.28 -18.99 -10.80
C TYR A 86 -29.74 -17.82 -11.61
N GLN A 87 -29.66 -16.66 -10.97
CA GLN A 87 -28.99 -15.48 -11.50
C GLN A 87 -28.18 -14.80 -10.39
N ASP A 88 -27.23 -13.96 -10.80
CA ASP A 88 -26.45 -13.13 -9.89
C ASP A 88 -27.36 -12.26 -9.01
N GLU A 89 -27.05 -12.19 -7.72
CA GLU A 89 -27.71 -11.26 -6.83
C GLU A 89 -27.26 -9.83 -7.14
N ALA A 90 -28.23 -8.90 -7.14
CA ALA A 90 -27.95 -7.50 -7.38
C ALA A 90 -27.07 -6.94 -6.24
N THR A 91 -25.87 -6.48 -6.59
CA THR A 91 -24.95 -5.84 -5.65
C THR A 91 -24.99 -4.33 -5.79
N LYS A 92 -24.98 -3.63 -4.66
CA LYS A 92 -24.78 -2.19 -4.65
C LYS A 92 -23.39 -1.88 -5.25
N LYS A 93 -23.34 -0.97 -6.22
CA LYS A 93 -22.07 -0.49 -6.77
C LYS A 93 -21.24 0.18 -5.68
N ARG A 94 -19.93 0.02 -5.75
CA ARG A 94 -19.01 0.73 -4.87
C ARG A 94 -19.11 2.23 -5.16
N LYS A 95 -19.13 3.05 -4.10
CA LYS A 95 -19.03 4.50 -4.26
C LYS A 95 -17.58 4.85 -4.57
N THR A 96 -17.36 5.55 -5.68
CA THR A 96 -16.06 6.19 -5.95
C THR A 96 -16.01 7.49 -5.15
N GLU A 97 -14.94 7.69 -4.38
CA GLU A 97 -14.69 8.95 -3.68
C GLU A 97 -13.75 9.81 -4.54
N ASP A 98 -14.17 11.04 -4.84
CA ASP A 98 -13.29 12.05 -5.45
C ASP A 98 -12.41 12.65 -4.34
N LEU A 99 -11.13 12.25 -4.33
CA LEU A 99 -10.15 12.69 -3.34
C LEU A 99 -9.34 13.87 -3.90
N ASN A 100 -9.03 14.84 -3.04
CA ASN A 100 -8.05 15.86 -3.40
C ASN A 100 -6.62 15.29 -3.31
N ALA A 101 -5.65 15.98 -3.91
CA ALA A 101 -4.25 15.53 -3.96
C ALA A 101 -3.61 15.26 -2.58
N MET A 102 -4.05 15.97 -1.53
CA MET A 102 -3.58 15.76 -0.16
C MET A 102 -4.12 14.47 0.47
N GLN A 103 -5.29 14.02 0.00
CA GLN A 103 -6.07 12.91 0.54
C GLN A 103 -5.95 11.62 -0.28
N GLU A 104 -5.22 11.64 -1.39
CA GLU A 104 -4.83 10.43 -2.08
C GLU A 104 -3.93 9.58 -1.16
N PRO A 105 -4.18 8.26 -1.06
CA PRO A 105 -3.37 7.39 -0.23
C PRO A 105 -2.08 6.98 -0.92
N GLU A 106 -1.01 6.85 -0.16
CA GLU A 106 0.31 6.36 -0.60
C GLU A 106 1.06 5.73 0.59
N LEU A 107 2.16 5.02 0.31
CA LEU A 107 3.07 4.52 1.36
C LEU A 107 3.57 5.65 2.25
N GLY A 108 3.86 6.81 1.65
CA GLY A 108 4.36 7.96 2.36
C GLY A 108 4.38 9.21 1.50
N PHE A 109 4.65 10.32 2.14
CA PHE A 109 4.74 11.62 1.50
C PHE A 109 5.85 12.45 2.13
N ALA A 110 6.47 13.27 1.29
CA ALA A 110 7.41 14.29 1.70
C ALA A 110 7.00 15.63 1.12
N MET A 111 7.37 16.71 1.79
CA MET A 111 7.38 18.04 1.21
C MET A 111 8.77 18.62 1.41
N GLN A 112 9.28 19.32 0.39
CA GLN A 112 10.59 19.96 0.47
C GLN A 112 10.52 21.20 1.35
N ILE A 113 11.53 21.39 2.19
CA ILE A 113 11.71 22.59 3.01
C ILE A 113 11.80 23.82 2.11
N LYS A 114 10.99 24.84 2.40
CA LYS A 114 10.93 26.06 1.58
C LYS A 114 12.09 26.98 1.90
N ARG A 115 12.69 27.55 0.84
CA ARG A 115 13.83 28.47 0.90
C ARG A 115 13.63 29.56 -0.13
N ARG A 116 13.56 30.81 0.34
CA ARG A 116 13.48 31.99 -0.51
C ARG A 116 14.80 32.25 -1.21
N ASN A 117 14.71 32.64 -2.47
CA ASN A 117 15.79 33.26 -3.20
C ASN A 117 16.00 34.68 -2.65
N ASN A 118 17.21 34.96 -2.15
CA ASN A 118 17.60 36.27 -1.63
C ASN A 118 18.54 37.01 -2.60
N HIS A 119 18.63 36.57 -3.85
CA HIS A 119 19.45 37.22 -4.86
C HIS A 119 18.91 38.63 -5.14
N PRO A 120 19.73 39.69 -5.15
CA PRO A 120 19.25 41.06 -5.33
C PRO A 120 18.37 41.26 -6.57
N SER A 121 18.70 40.62 -7.69
CA SER A 121 17.98 40.72 -8.96
C SER A 121 16.77 39.79 -9.10
N ASN A 122 16.59 38.81 -8.20
CA ASN A 122 15.47 37.85 -8.25
C ASN A 122 15.05 37.46 -6.82
N LYS A 123 14.80 38.47 -6.00
CA LYS A 123 14.46 38.29 -4.60
C LYS A 123 13.01 37.84 -4.51
N GLU A 124 12.80 36.65 -3.98
CA GLU A 124 11.45 36.19 -3.65
C GLU A 124 10.98 36.93 -2.39
N GLU A 125 9.68 37.24 -2.29
CA GLU A 125 9.04 37.82 -1.09
C GLU A 125 8.32 36.75 -0.24
N HIS A 126 7.86 35.66 -0.87
CA HIS A 126 7.17 34.57 -0.18
C HIS A 126 7.30 33.28 -0.99
N VAL A 127 7.62 32.18 -0.31
CA VAL A 127 7.54 30.82 -0.86
C VAL A 127 6.49 30.06 -0.04
N PRO A 128 5.27 29.89 -0.57
CA PRO A 128 4.17 29.24 0.14
C PRO A 128 4.34 27.72 0.18
N LEU A 129 3.52 27.07 1.01
CA LEU A 129 3.32 25.63 0.96
C LEU A 129 2.15 25.32 0.03
N LEU A 130 2.37 24.58 -1.05
CA LEU A 130 1.32 24.19 -1.98
C LEU A 130 1.06 22.68 -1.90
N ALA A 131 -0.20 22.28 -2.07
CA ALA A 131 -0.58 20.87 -2.10
C ALA A 131 0.12 20.10 -3.23
N GLU A 132 0.37 20.78 -4.35
CA GLU A 132 1.11 20.24 -5.51
C GLU A 132 2.61 20.01 -5.24
N ASP A 133 3.17 20.60 -4.18
CA ASP A 133 4.57 20.38 -3.78
C ASP A 133 4.78 19.05 -3.05
N ILE A 134 3.70 18.32 -2.78
CA ILE A 134 3.77 17.02 -2.14
C ILE A 134 4.40 16.00 -3.07
N ILE A 135 5.40 15.31 -2.54
CA ILE A 135 6.11 14.24 -3.20
C ILE A 135 5.61 12.93 -2.62
N LYS A 136 5.09 12.06 -3.50
CA LYS A 136 4.73 10.68 -3.19
C LYS A 136 6.00 9.82 -3.02
N LEU A 137 6.11 9.10 -1.89
CA LEU A 137 7.28 8.27 -1.56
C LEU A 137 7.05 6.80 -1.96
N ASN A 138 7.11 6.54 -3.26
CA ASN A 138 6.70 5.26 -3.89
C ASN A 138 7.88 4.28 -4.01
N GLY A 139 7.57 3.04 -4.39
CA GLY A 139 8.51 2.14 -5.06
C GLY A 139 9.25 1.13 -4.19
N GLU A 140 9.66 1.50 -2.98
CA GLU A 140 10.52 0.65 -2.15
C GLU A 140 9.85 0.34 -0.80
N THR A 141 9.81 -0.96 -0.46
CA THR A 141 9.23 -1.52 0.77
C THR A 141 10.14 -1.36 1.99
N GLU A 142 11.25 -0.64 1.85
CA GLU A 142 12.14 -0.27 2.94
C GLU A 142 11.82 1.15 3.41
N LEU A 143 11.85 1.40 4.71
CA LEU A 143 11.52 2.70 5.31
C LEU A 143 12.47 3.83 4.91
N ASP A 144 13.68 3.46 4.53
CA ASP A 144 14.84 4.34 4.43
C ASP A 144 15.34 4.56 3.02
N ASN A 145 14.77 3.81 2.09
CA ASN A 145 15.14 3.82 0.70
C ASN A 145 14.08 4.62 -0.06
N PHE A 146 14.45 5.85 -0.43
CA PHE A 146 13.68 6.73 -1.30
C PHE A 146 14.57 7.86 -1.83
N LYS A 147 14.32 8.26 -3.08
CA LYS A 147 15.16 9.19 -3.85
C LYS A 147 15.48 10.50 -3.13
N GLN A 148 14.51 11.07 -2.41
CA GLN A 148 14.67 12.35 -1.71
C GLN A 148 15.74 12.27 -0.61
N ARG A 149 15.95 11.09 0.00
CA ARG A 149 17.01 10.90 0.98
C ARG A 149 18.38 10.93 0.31
N GLU A 150 18.54 10.27 -0.84
CA GLU A 150 19.78 10.30 -1.61
C GLU A 150 20.14 11.71 -2.09
N GLU A 151 19.14 12.49 -2.52
CA GLU A 151 19.32 13.89 -2.93
C GLU A 151 19.90 14.75 -1.81
N VAL A 152 19.42 14.56 -0.57
CA VAL A 152 19.90 15.27 0.60
C VAL A 152 21.30 14.80 0.99
N GLN A 153 21.58 13.50 0.94
CA GLN A 153 22.90 12.95 1.26
C GLN A 153 24.01 13.47 0.34
N LYS A 154 23.68 13.81 -0.92
CA LYS A 154 24.63 14.41 -1.88
C LYS A 154 25.00 15.86 -1.56
N LYS A 155 24.30 16.53 -0.64
CA LYS A 155 24.62 17.91 -0.23
C LYS A 155 25.65 17.93 0.90
N ASN A 156 26.52 18.94 0.88
CA ASN A 156 27.45 19.21 1.97
C ASN A 156 26.71 19.85 3.15
N GLY A 157 27.00 19.41 4.37
CA GLY A 157 26.42 19.95 5.60
C GLY A 157 26.28 18.90 6.69
N GLU A 158 25.93 19.36 7.89
CA GLU A 158 25.57 18.49 9.01
C GLU A 158 24.24 17.78 8.72
N GLU A 159 24.19 16.47 8.91
CA GLU A 159 22.98 15.69 8.75
C GLU A 159 22.12 15.76 10.00
N ILE A 160 20.87 16.16 9.83
CA ILE A 160 19.90 16.26 10.93
C ILE A 160 18.66 15.47 10.55
N HIS A 161 18.23 14.60 11.46
CA HIS A 161 17.00 13.84 11.33
C HIS A 161 16.26 13.67 12.66
N SER A 162 15.01 13.23 12.59
CA SER A 162 14.09 13.08 13.73
C SER A 162 13.76 11.64 14.11
N PHE A 163 14.21 10.66 13.33
CA PHE A 163 13.81 9.25 13.48
C PHE A 163 14.72 8.43 14.40
N ASP A 164 15.66 9.08 15.08
CA ASP A 164 16.31 8.53 16.28
C ASP A 164 15.53 9.02 17.51
N PHE A 165 15.16 8.12 18.41
CA PHE A 165 14.38 8.40 19.62
C PHE A 165 15.28 8.61 20.84
N SER A 166 16.48 9.15 20.63
CA SER A 166 17.45 9.48 21.66
C SER A 166 17.19 10.85 22.33
N ASP A 167 17.96 11.13 23.38
CA ASP A 167 17.97 12.45 24.01
C ASP A 167 18.32 13.55 23.01
N GLY A 168 17.59 14.67 23.06
CA GLY A 168 17.67 15.74 22.06
C GLY A 168 16.70 15.58 20.88
N LYS A 169 15.85 14.54 20.87
CA LYS A 169 14.80 14.31 19.88
C LYS A 169 13.43 14.09 20.53
N SER A 170 12.37 14.32 19.76
CA SER A 170 11.00 14.03 20.19
C SER A 170 10.83 12.53 20.39
N ARG A 171 10.23 12.12 21.51
CA ARG A 171 9.97 10.71 21.83
C ARG A 171 8.91 10.57 22.92
N THR A 172 8.31 9.40 22.98
CA THR A 172 7.33 9.02 24.01
C THR A 172 7.78 7.69 24.61
N THR A 173 8.17 7.69 25.89
CA THR A 173 8.67 6.51 26.58
C THR A 173 7.66 5.36 26.54
N GLY A 174 8.10 4.17 26.12
CA GLY A 174 7.25 2.98 25.95
C GLY A 174 6.44 2.95 24.65
N TYR A 175 6.76 3.85 23.71
CA TYR A 175 6.20 3.93 22.36
C TYR A 175 7.30 4.26 21.33
N THR A 176 8.48 3.64 21.45
CA THR A 176 9.66 3.99 20.63
C THR A 176 10.02 2.95 19.57
N ASP A 177 9.54 1.72 19.69
CA ASP A 177 10.00 0.61 18.82
C ASP A 177 9.24 0.57 17.48
N PHE A 178 9.36 1.62 16.67
CA PHE A 178 8.73 1.66 15.34
C PHE A 178 9.42 0.69 14.37
N LYS A 179 8.61 -0.13 13.69
CA LYS A 179 9.02 -1.15 12.70
C LYS A 179 8.47 -0.88 11.30
N TYR A 180 7.32 -0.23 11.22
CA TYR A 180 6.55 -0.08 9.97
C TYR A 180 6.38 1.38 9.54
N VAL A 181 6.73 2.34 10.37
CA VAL A 181 6.61 3.78 10.11
C VAL A 181 7.92 4.49 10.43
N ARG A 182 8.25 5.48 9.60
CA ARG A 182 9.25 6.50 9.86
C ARG A 182 8.67 7.87 9.57
N LEU A 183 8.95 8.86 10.43
CA LEU A 183 8.42 10.20 10.28
C LEU A 183 9.35 11.31 10.76
N GLY A 184 9.01 12.52 10.34
CA GLY A 184 9.51 13.78 10.85
C GLY A 184 10.29 14.55 9.79
N TYR A 185 11.59 14.76 9.97
CA TYR A 185 12.44 15.49 9.02
C TYR A 185 13.76 14.76 8.75
N PHE A 186 14.29 14.98 7.54
CA PHE A 186 15.64 14.58 7.13
C PHE A 186 16.25 15.70 6.29
N LEU A 187 17.35 16.29 6.75
CA LEU A 187 17.95 17.46 6.11
C LEU A 187 19.46 17.53 6.29
N LYS A 188 20.09 18.31 5.41
CA LYS A 188 21.43 18.89 5.61
C LYS A 188 21.28 20.32 6.07
N ASN A 189 21.89 20.65 7.21
CA ASN A 189 21.88 22.00 7.73
C ASN A 189 22.90 22.90 7.01
N ALA A 190 22.67 24.21 7.03
CA ALA A 190 23.58 25.23 6.48
C ALA A 190 24.00 25.02 5.02
N VAL A 191 23.12 24.47 4.17
CA VAL A 191 23.39 24.30 2.74
C VAL A 191 23.36 25.66 2.05
N SER A 192 24.37 25.96 1.25
CA SER A 192 24.43 27.18 0.43
C SER A 192 24.29 26.83 -1.05
N GLU A 193 23.32 27.46 -1.73
CA GLU A 193 23.11 27.35 -3.16
C GLU A 193 23.23 28.75 -3.77
N ILE A 194 24.36 29.02 -4.38
CA ILE A 194 24.74 30.33 -4.91
C ILE A 194 25.15 30.16 -6.38
N ASP A 195 24.39 30.78 -7.27
CA ASP A 195 24.72 30.90 -8.69
C ASP A 195 24.23 32.28 -9.16
N PHE A 196 25.09 33.29 -9.01
CA PHE A 196 24.78 34.68 -9.40
C PHE A 196 24.53 34.81 -10.91
N SER A 197 25.11 33.95 -11.74
CA SER A 197 24.85 33.95 -13.19
C SER A 197 23.41 33.57 -13.52
N LYS A 198 22.76 32.79 -12.65
CA LYS A 198 21.35 32.39 -12.74
C LYS A 198 20.45 33.14 -11.77
N ASN A 199 20.95 34.20 -11.13
CA ASN A 199 20.25 34.95 -10.11
C ASN A 199 19.75 34.08 -8.93
N ILE A 200 20.53 33.09 -8.48
CA ILE A 200 20.18 32.19 -7.37
C ILE A 200 21.05 32.50 -6.15
N TYR A 201 20.40 32.76 -5.03
CA TYR A 201 21.01 32.85 -3.71
C TYR A 201 20.07 32.31 -2.63
N LYS A 202 20.23 31.01 -2.30
CA LYS A 202 19.43 30.34 -1.26
C LYS A 202 20.39 29.84 -0.17
N ASN A 203 20.03 30.07 1.09
CA ASN A 203 20.75 29.57 2.27
C ASN A 203 19.81 28.84 3.25
N GLY A 204 20.36 27.99 4.10
CA GLY A 204 19.63 27.31 5.16
C GLY A 204 19.46 25.79 4.94
N PRO A 205 18.57 25.15 5.72
CA PRO A 205 18.38 23.70 5.67
C PRO A 205 17.86 23.24 4.30
N PHE A 206 18.49 22.21 3.73
CA PHE A 206 18.01 21.51 2.54
C PHE A 206 17.55 20.11 2.92
N GLY A 207 16.29 19.80 2.65
CA GLY A 207 15.73 18.49 2.95
C GLY A 207 14.23 18.50 2.95
N TYR A 208 13.66 17.56 3.71
CA TYR A 208 12.25 17.23 3.63
C TYR A 208 11.64 17.02 5.01
N VAL A 209 10.38 17.41 5.16
CA VAL A 209 9.49 16.89 6.22
C VAL A 209 8.64 15.79 5.60
N PHE A 210 8.55 14.63 6.26
CA PHE A 210 7.97 13.43 5.65
C PHE A 210 7.39 12.46 6.66
N TYR A 211 6.53 11.58 6.18
CA TYR A 211 6.33 10.26 6.78
C TYR A 211 6.36 9.20 5.68
N LYS A 212 6.78 8.00 6.04
CA LYS A 212 6.73 6.82 5.19
C LYS A 212 6.37 5.62 6.05
N GLY A 213 5.43 4.82 5.58
CA GLY A 213 5.12 3.53 6.16
C GLY A 213 5.25 2.40 5.16
N ILE A 214 5.42 1.19 5.68
CA ILE A 214 5.54 -0.06 4.94
C ILE A 214 4.52 -1.06 5.49
N ASN A 215 4.18 -2.09 4.70
CA ASN A 215 3.16 -3.06 5.06
C ASN A 215 1.83 -2.40 5.50
N PRO A 216 1.12 -1.66 4.62
CA PRO A 216 -0.19 -1.10 4.95
C PRO A 216 -1.11 -2.20 5.47
N SER A 217 -1.74 -1.96 6.61
CA SER A 217 -2.41 -3.03 7.35
C SER A 217 -3.56 -3.61 6.54
N GLN A 218 -3.57 -4.94 6.43
CA GLN A 218 -4.69 -5.67 5.81
C GLN A 218 -5.69 -6.18 6.84
N SER A 219 -5.30 -6.15 8.11
CA SER A 219 -6.15 -6.48 9.24
C SER A 219 -6.04 -5.38 10.30
N LEU A 220 -7.13 -5.15 11.04
CA LEU A 220 -7.20 -4.14 12.10
C LEU A 220 -7.90 -4.72 13.33
N PRO A 221 -7.68 -4.16 14.53
CA PRO A 221 -8.46 -4.49 15.71
C PRO A 221 -9.95 -4.26 15.43
N ALA A 222 -10.81 -5.15 15.93
CA ALA A 222 -12.22 -5.16 15.59
C ALA A 222 -13.14 -4.51 16.62
N THR A 223 -12.73 -4.49 17.89
CA THR A 223 -13.55 -4.03 19.00
C THR A 223 -12.72 -3.20 19.97
N GLY A 224 -13.42 -2.34 20.71
CA GLY A 224 -12.81 -1.47 21.71
C GLY A 224 -12.09 -0.28 21.10
N THR A 225 -11.45 0.46 21.99
CA THR A 225 -10.73 1.69 21.66
C THR A 225 -9.24 1.46 21.85
N VAL A 226 -8.46 1.68 20.80
CA VAL A 226 -7.01 1.46 20.79
C VAL A 226 -6.29 2.79 20.90
N LYS A 227 -5.33 2.86 21.82
CA LYS A 227 -4.51 4.05 22.06
C LYS A 227 -3.18 3.94 21.33
N TYR A 228 -2.81 5.02 20.65
CA TYR A 228 -1.51 5.17 20.02
C TYR A 228 -0.84 6.42 20.59
N LYS A 229 0.47 6.37 20.79
CA LYS A 229 1.29 7.55 21.06
C LYS A 229 2.51 7.57 20.17
N GLY A 230 3.00 8.77 19.89
CA GLY A 230 4.23 8.96 19.13
C GLY A 230 4.59 10.42 19.06
N THR A 231 5.00 10.86 17.88
CA THR A 231 5.54 12.20 17.66
C THR A 231 4.91 12.88 16.44
N TRP A 232 5.20 14.16 16.29
CA TRP A 232 4.88 14.91 15.09
C TRP A 232 5.99 15.91 14.77
N ALA A 233 6.04 16.33 13.52
CA ALA A 233 6.95 17.34 13.03
C ALA A 233 6.22 18.25 12.05
N TYR A 234 6.74 19.45 11.88
CA TYR A 234 6.17 20.41 10.94
C TYR A 234 7.25 21.25 10.27
N MET A 235 6.84 21.90 9.19
CA MET A 235 7.50 23.05 8.60
C MET A 235 6.51 24.18 8.32
N THR A 236 7.03 25.41 8.22
CA THR A 236 6.25 26.56 7.75
C THR A 236 6.52 26.92 6.29
N ASP A 237 5.71 27.84 5.76
CA ASP A 237 6.11 28.66 4.62
C ASP A 237 7.36 29.52 4.95
N ALA A 238 7.93 30.17 3.94
CA ALA A 238 9.05 31.11 4.11
C ALA A 238 8.67 32.48 3.54
N LYS A 239 8.59 33.52 4.38
CA LYS A 239 8.09 34.84 3.99
C LYS A 239 8.95 35.97 4.56
N ASN A 240 9.27 36.97 3.74
CA ASN A 240 10.10 38.09 4.17
C ASN A 240 9.49 38.78 5.40
N GLY A 241 10.31 39.03 6.41
CA GLY A 241 9.89 39.68 7.66
C GLY A 241 9.03 38.81 8.59
N GLN A 242 8.68 37.59 8.20
CA GLN A 242 7.93 36.66 9.06
C GLN A 242 8.79 36.19 10.22
N ARG A 243 8.23 36.22 11.43
CA ARG A 243 8.88 35.79 12.67
C ARG A 243 7.82 35.18 13.60
N PHE A 244 8.19 34.12 14.30
CA PHE A 244 7.37 33.50 15.34
C PHE A 244 8.17 33.47 16.63
N ASP A 245 7.75 34.21 17.65
CA ASP A 245 8.54 34.38 18.87
C ASP A 245 8.75 33.09 19.66
N THR A 246 7.84 32.11 19.50
CA THR A 246 7.92 30.82 20.20
C THR A 246 8.66 29.72 19.42
N ILE A 247 9.00 29.95 18.15
CA ILE A 247 9.77 29.03 17.33
C ILE A 247 11.13 29.67 17.09
N GLY A 248 12.18 29.09 17.66
CA GLY A 248 13.48 29.71 17.90
C GLY A 248 14.00 30.58 16.77
N THR A 249 14.32 31.83 17.12
CA THR A 249 14.71 32.89 16.19
C THR A 249 16.15 33.35 16.40
N GLY A 250 17.02 32.55 17.03
CA GLY A 250 18.39 32.96 17.35
C GLY A 250 19.18 33.63 16.21
N SER A 251 18.83 33.37 14.93
CA SER A 251 19.41 34.04 13.75
C SER A 251 18.46 34.94 12.94
N GLY A 252 17.16 35.00 13.27
CA GLY A 252 16.13 35.75 12.53
C GLY A 252 15.82 35.21 11.13
N TYR A 253 16.39 34.06 10.74
CA TYR A 253 16.28 33.50 9.39
C TYR A 253 15.21 32.41 9.24
N ALA A 254 14.86 31.68 10.30
CA ALA A 254 13.76 30.72 10.27
C ALA A 254 12.41 31.44 10.10
N ALA A 255 11.48 30.85 9.37
CA ALA A 255 10.25 31.46 8.84
C ALA A 255 10.45 32.64 7.87
N ASN A 256 11.60 33.33 7.94
CA ASN A 256 11.93 34.46 7.08
C ASN A 256 12.62 34.03 5.77
N ARG A 257 13.84 33.48 5.83
CA ARG A 257 14.62 33.06 4.64
C ARG A 257 14.31 31.63 4.22
N TYR A 258 13.92 30.79 5.16
CA TYR A 258 13.56 29.40 4.96
C TYR A 258 12.49 28.98 5.98
N SER A 259 11.83 27.83 5.77
CA SER A 259 10.80 27.32 6.68
C SER A 259 11.29 27.24 8.12
N ALA A 260 10.47 27.70 9.07
CA ALA A 260 10.65 27.29 10.46
C ALA A 260 10.33 25.79 10.57
N LEU A 261 11.16 25.04 11.28
CA LEU A 261 10.99 23.60 11.46
C LEU A 261 10.77 23.27 12.92
N SER A 262 10.08 22.16 13.18
CA SER A 262 9.92 21.60 14.53
C SER A 262 11.23 21.48 15.32
N TYR A 263 12.37 21.21 14.68
CA TYR A 263 13.67 21.13 15.36
C TYR A 263 14.22 22.51 15.82
N ASN A 264 13.70 23.60 15.27
CA ASN A 264 14.08 24.96 15.66
C ASN A 264 13.27 25.47 16.85
N GLU A 265 12.23 24.76 17.31
CA GLU A 265 11.36 25.24 18.37
C GLU A 265 12.12 25.32 19.71
N GLU A 266 12.24 26.53 20.25
CA GLU A 266 12.93 26.80 21.50
C GLU A 266 12.01 26.49 22.69
N GLY A 267 12.57 26.28 23.89
CA GLY A 267 11.78 26.06 25.11
C GLY A 267 10.99 24.75 25.12
N VAL A 268 11.40 23.77 24.33
CA VAL A 268 10.83 22.42 24.27
C VAL A 268 11.63 21.46 25.15
N LEU A 269 10.95 20.59 25.89
CA LEU A 269 11.56 19.61 26.78
C LEU A 269 12.06 18.39 25.98
N TYR A 270 13.34 18.37 25.62
CA TYR A 270 13.97 17.22 24.96
C TYR A 270 14.86 16.39 25.91
N ASN A 271 15.51 17.05 26.86
CA ASN A 271 16.51 16.47 27.75
C ASN A 271 15.83 15.83 28.96
N GLN A 272 16.07 14.54 29.19
CA GLN A 272 15.48 13.82 30.32
C GLN A 272 15.95 14.36 31.68
N ASN A 273 17.17 14.90 31.75
CA ASN A 273 17.73 15.45 32.98
C ASN A 273 17.02 16.72 33.46
N GLU A 274 16.29 17.39 32.57
CA GLU A 274 15.52 18.61 32.87
C GLU A 274 14.06 18.31 33.23
N ALA A 275 13.67 17.05 33.17
CA ALA A 275 12.29 16.63 33.35
C ALA A 275 11.96 16.28 34.80
N LYS A 276 10.70 16.49 35.19
CA LYS A 276 10.17 15.99 36.46
C LYS A 276 10.18 14.46 36.47
N LYS A 277 10.35 13.87 37.66
CA LYS A 277 10.30 12.42 37.84
C LYS A 277 9.00 11.84 37.26
N GLY A 278 9.13 10.84 36.40
CA GLY A 278 7.99 10.18 35.75
C GLY A 278 7.53 10.81 34.43
N GLN A 279 8.21 11.85 33.92
CA GLN A 279 7.96 12.38 32.58
C GLN A 279 8.24 11.31 31.51
N THR A 280 7.28 11.08 30.62
CA THR A 280 7.39 10.12 29.50
C THR A 280 7.42 10.80 28.14
N ASP A 281 6.96 12.05 28.05
CA ASP A 281 6.67 12.71 26.78
C ASP A 281 7.69 13.83 26.56
N PHE A 282 8.46 13.74 25.48
CA PHE A 282 9.57 14.66 25.18
C PHE A 282 9.46 15.20 23.76
N GLY A 283 9.79 16.48 23.59
CA GLY A 283 9.71 17.14 22.30
C GLY A 283 8.27 17.44 21.89
N LEU A 284 7.96 17.12 20.63
CA LEU A 284 6.64 17.24 20.03
C LEU A 284 5.99 15.86 19.96
N THR A 285 4.98 15.62 20.80
CA THR A 285 4.31 14.32 20.93
C THR A 285 2.91 14.33 20.33
N SER A 286 2.46 13.15 19.93
CA SER A 286 1.13 12.92 19.36
C SER A 286 0.43 11.79 20.10
N GLU A 287 -0.87 11.93 20.30
CA GLU A 287 -1.72 10.91 20.93
C GLU A 287 -2.95 10.67 20.09
N PHE A 288 -3.33 9.41 19.92
CA PHE A 288 -4.53 9.02 19.17
C PHE A 288 -5.32 7.97 19.92
N THR A 289 -6.62 8.04 19.73
CA THR A 289 -7.61 7.12 20.24
C THR A 289 -8.47 6.71 19.06
N VAL A 290 -8.38 5.44 18.69
CA VAL A 290 -9.04 4.88 17.50
C VAL A 290 -10.14 3.93 17.94
N ASP A 291 -11.35 4.18 17.45
CA ASP A 291 -12.49 3.31 17.60
C ASP A 291 -12.77 2.64 16.25
N PHE A 292 -12.26 1.41 16.11
CA PHE A 292 -12.37 0.65 14.87
C PHE A 292 -13.80 0.19 14.59
N ALA A 293 -14.60 -0.07 15.63
CA ALA A 293 -16.00 -0.48 15.48
C ALA A 293 -16.84 0.66 14.90
N ASN A 294 -16.66 1.87 15.43
CA ASN A 294 -17.35 3.08 14.94
C ASN A 294 -16.65 3.73 13.74
N LYS A 295 -15.50 3.21 13.31
CA LYS A 295 -14.68 3.76 12.22
C LYS A 295 -14.34 5.24 12.44
N THR A 296 -14.00 5.62 13.67
CA THR A 296 -13.58 6.98 14.03
C THR A 296 -12.21 7.02 14.70
N MET A 297 -11.53 8.15 14.57
CA MET A 297 -10.28 8.46 15.24
C MET A 297 -10.35 9.87 15.83
N LYS A 298 -9.86 10.02 17.05
CA LYS A 298 -9.51 11.31 17.66
C LYS A 298 -8.01 11.35 17.91
N GLY A 299 -7.40 12.51 17.70
CA GLY A 299 -5.98 12.71 17.95
C GLY A 299 -5.67 14.08 18.49
N GLN A 300 -4.49 14.23 19.07
CA GLN A 300 -4.02 15.48 19.68
C GLN A 300 -2.53 15.63 19.44
N LEU A 301 -2.09 16.84 19.10
CA LEU A 301 -0.68 17.18 18.91
C LEU A 301 -0.22 18.15 19.99
N TYR A 302 0.86 17.81 20.66
CA TYR A 302 1.37 18.51 21.82
C TYR A 302 2.80 19.00 21.62
N ARG A 303 3.12 20.12 22.25
CA ARG A 303 4.47 20.60 22.53
C ARG A 303 4.73 20.41 24.03
N ASN A 304 5.74 19.63 24.38
CA ASN A 304 6.15 19.46 25.79
C ASN A 304 7.07 20.61 26.18
N ASN A 305 6.65 21.41 27.16
CA ASN A 305 7.33 22.66 27.50
C ASN A 305 8.51 22.38 28.44
N ARG A 306 9.67 23.00 28.18
CA ARG A 306 10.78 22.98 29.14
C ARG A 306 10.33 23.65 30.44
N ILE A 307 10.64 23.02 31.57
CA ILE A 307 10.26 23.52 32.89
C ILE A 307 11.28 24.57 33.31
N ASN A 308 10.82 25.77 33.62
CA ASN A 308 11.60 26.78 34.32
C ASN A 308 11.14 26.80 35.79
N ASP A 309 12.06 26.97 36.74
CA ASP A 309 11.83 26.78 38.19
C ASP A 309 10.69 27.61 38.81
N ASN A 310 10.16 28.62 38.09
CA ASN A 310 9.19 29.59 38.61
C ASN A 310 7.71 29.34 38.24
N THR A 311 7.37 28.34 37.42
CA THR A 311 5.96 28.09 37.02
C THR A 311 5.50 26.66 37.33
N ALA A 312 4.60 26.55 38.30
CA ALA A 312 4.16 25.26 38.84
C ALA A 312 3.42 24.35 37.82
N ASN A 313 2.79 24.89 36.77
CA ASN A 313 1.90 24.09 35.90
C ASN A 313 1.63 24.69 34.50
N ILE A 314 2.49 24.42 33.50
CA ILE A 314 2.01 24.11 32.13
C ILE A 314 2.92 23.02 31.53
N PRO A 315 2.65 21.73 31.79
CA PRO A 315 3.52 20.64 31.34
C PRO A 315 3.56 20.47 29.81
N GLN A 316 2.49 20.88 29.12
CA GLN A 316 2.35 20.74 27.67
C GLN A 316 1.44 21.81 27.08
N THR A 317 1.74 22.25 25.86
CA THR A 317 0.86 23.10 25.04
C THR A 317 0.25 22.25 23.94
N LYS A 318 -1.08 22.11 23.93
CA LYS A 318 -1.79 21.49 22.82
C LYS A 318 -1.75 22.44 21.61
N ARG A 319 -1.45 21.94 20.42
CA ARG A 319 -1.41 22.71 19.16
C ARG A 319 -2.63 22.42 18.29
N TYR A 320 -2.97 21.15 18.14
CA TYR A 320 -4.10 20.71 17.32
C TYR A 320 -4.92 19.62 18.02
N ASP A 321 -6.24 19.66 17.81
CA ASP A 321 -7.13 18.51 17.96
C ASP A 321 -7.43 17.92 16.57
N LEU A 322 -7.45 16.61 16.45
CA LEU A 322 -7.55 15.88 15.18
C LEU A 322 -8.75 14.96 15.24
N SER A 323 -9.47 14.86 14.13
CA SER A 323 -10.62 13.95 14.01
C SER A 323 -10.67 13.38 12.62
N ALA A 324 -10.88 12.07 12.50
CA ALA A 324 -10.99 11.37 11.22
C ALA A 324 -12.00 10.23 11.24
N THR A 325 -12.44 9.85 10.03
CA THR A 325 -13.17 8.62 9.74
C THR A 325 -12.24 7.62 9.05
N LEU A 326 -12.48 6.32 9.28
CA LEU A 326 -11.69 5.24 8.71
C LEU A 326 -12.31 4.74 7.39
N HIS A 327 -11.47 4.57 6.37
CA HIS A 327 -11.82 4.07 5.03
C HIS A 327 -10.81 2.98 4.65
N GLY A 328 -11.21 1.71 4.79
CA GLY A 328 -10.26 0.59 4.68
C GLY A 328 -9.16 0.71 5.75
N ASN A 329 -7.89 0.69 5.33
CA ASN A 329 -6.73 0.90 6.20
C ASN A 329 -6.24 2.36 6.25
N ARG A 330 -7.03 3.28 5.70
CA ARG A 330 -6.74 4.73 5.67
C ARG A 330 -7.69 5.48 6.59
N PHE A 331 -7.31 6.70 6.95
CA PHE A 331 -8.18 7.62 7.65
C PHE A 331 -8.07 9.03 7.06
N ARG A 332 -9.18 9.76 7.07
CA ARG A 332 -9.27 11.12 6.50
C ARG A 332 -10.08 12.00 7.43
N GLY A 333 -9.70 13.28 7.53
CA GLY A 333 -10.44 14.20 8.38
C GLY A 333 -9.81 15.58 8.50
N LYS A 334 -9.81 16.11 9.72
CA LYS A 334 -9.46 17.50 10.00
C LYS A 334 -8.47 17.62 11.15
N ALA A 335 -7.68 18.68 11.11
CA ALA A 335 -6.89 19.17 12.24
C ALA A 335 -7.39 20.57 12.62
N ILE A 336 -7.83 20.76 13.86
CA ILE A 336 -8.39 22.01 14.37
C ILE A 336 -7.34 22.71 15.21
N ALA A 337 -6.96 23.91 14.81
CA ALA A 337 -6.01 24.73 15.55
C ALA A 337 -6.62 25.16 16.88
N THR A 338 -5.85 24.98 17.96
CA THR A 338 -6.31 25.28 19.33
C THR A 338 -6.19 26.76 19.69
N ASP A 339 -5.28 27.49 19.04
CA ASP A 339 -5.11 28.93 19.21
C ASP A 339 -5.09 29.62 17.84
N LYS A 340 -6.22 30.22 17.47
CA LYS A 340 -6.42 30.85 16.15
C LYS A 340 -6.02 32.33 16.12
N SER A 341 -5.67 32.91 17.26
CA SER A 341 -5.43 34.34 17.44
C SER A 341 -3.97 34.71 17.72
N ALA A 342 -3.11 33.73 17.99
CA ALA A 342 -1.72 33.98 18.30
C ALA A 342 -0.91 34.59 17.15
N SER A 343 -0.10 35.60 17.47
CA SER A 343 0.95 36.12 16.58
C SER A 343 2.31 35.42 16.79
N GLY A 344 2.52 34.78 17.94
CA GLY A 344 3.81 34.19 18.33
C GLY A 344 4.12 32.81 17.75
N HIS A 345 3.19 32.21 16.99
CA HIS A 345 3.35 30.88 16.37
C HIS A 345 2.48 30.70 15.10
N PRO A 346 2.81 29.76 14.20
CA PRO A 346 2.13 29.58 12.92
C PRO A 346 0.83 28.75 13.00
N PHE A 347 0.53 28.13 14.14
CA PHE A 347 -0.57 27.17 14.30
C PHE A 347 -1.94 27.82 14.48
N THR A 348 -2.33 28.74 13.59
CA THR A 348 -3.53 29.58 13.73
C THR A 348 -4.71 29.12 12.87
N ALA A 349 -4.48 28.24 11.91
CA ALA A 349 -5.48 27.79 10.96
C ALA A 349 -5.76 26.29 11.08
N ASP A 350 -7.03 25.95 10.92
CA ASP A 350 -7.49 24.56 10.77
C ASP A 350 -6.95 23.96 9.46
N SER A 351 -7.12 22.65 9.32
CA SER A 351 -6.84 21.90 8.11
C SER A 351 -7.98 20.93 7.81
N ASP A 352 -8.46 20.95 6.56
CA ASP A 352 -9.40 19.96 6.03
C ASP A 352 -8.71 18.89 5.15
N SER A 353 -7.38 18.88 5.14
CA SER A 353 -6.57 18.05 4.23
C SER A 353 -5.90 16.84 4.91
N MET A 354 -6.34 16.49 6.13
CA MET A 354 -5.70 15.43 6.90
C MET A 354 -5.95 14.06 6.29
N GLU A 355 -4.87 13.33 6.05
CA GLU A 355 -4.86 11.95 5.55
C GLU A 355 -3.75 11.13 6.20
N GLY A 356 -4.01 9.85 6.41
CA GLY A 356 -3.01 8.90 6.83
C GLY A 356 -3.51 7.45 6.76
N GLY A 357 -2.75 6.53 7.33
CA GLY A 357 -3.16 5.13 7.41
C GLY A 357 -2.45 4.32 8.48
N PHE A 358 -2.90 3.07 8.59
CA PHE A 358 -2.39 2.08 9.52
C PHE A 358 -1.36 1.17 8.82
N TYR A 359 -0.32 0.81 9.56
CA TYR A 359 0.82 0.05 9.08
C TYR A 359 1.17 -1.08 10.05
N GLY A 360 1.73 -2.15 9.51
CA GLY A 360 1.96 -3.41 10.20
C GLY A 360 0.85 -4.44 9.94
N ASP A 361 1.02 -5.66 10.43
CA ASP A 361 0.10 -6.76 10.13
C ASP A 361 -1.31 -6.54 10.69
N SER A 362 -1.41 -5.83 11.82
CA SER A 362 -2.63 -5.64 12.58
C SER A 362 -2.84 -4.19 13.04
N GLY A 363 -2.30 -3.20 12.31
CA GLY A 363 -2.42 -1.79 12.66
C GLY A 363 -1.65 -1.42 13.93
N GLU A 364 -0.44 -1.94 14.09
CA GLU A 364 0.46 -1.64 15.21
C GLU A 364 0.89 -0.17 15.22
N GLU A 365 0.97 0.43 14.04
CA GLU A 365 1.49 1.78 13.81
C GLU A 365 0.55 2.57 12.90
N LEU A 366 0.59 3.90 13.02
CA LEU A 366 -0.12 4.81 12.14
C LEU A 366 0.75 6.01 11.79
N ALA A 367 0.50 6.60 10.63
CA ALA A 367 1.16 7.83 10.19
C ALA A 367 0.26 8.63 9.26
N GLY A 368 0.46 9.94 9.23
CA GLY A 368 -0.31 10.84 8.39
C GLY A 368 0.30 12.23 8.27
N LYS A 369 -0.39 13.07 7.49
CA LYS A 369 -0.03 14.45 7.20
C LYS A 369 -1.26 15.34 7.14
N PHE A 370 -1.03 16.65 7.22
CA PHE A 370 -1.98 17.66 6.83
C PHE A 370 -1.27 18.97 6.41
N LEU A 371 -1.97 19.79 5.64
CA LEU A 371 -1.59 21.16 5.29
C LEU A 371 -2.67 22.12 5.81
N SER A 372 -2.29 23.13 6.59
CA SER A 372 -3.23 24.13 7.11
C SER A 372 -3.92 24.89 5.97
N ASN A 373 -5.16 25.31 6.20
CA ASN A 373 -6.00 25.97 5.19
C ASN A 373 -5.41 27.31 4.74
N ASP A 374 -4.65 27.99 5.60
CA ASP A 374 -3.92 29.21 5.28
C ASP A 374 -2.55 28.94 4.61
N LYS A 375 -2.22 27.67 4.35
CA LYS A 375 -0.99 27.21 3.68
C LYS A 375 0.30 27.58 4.40
N LYS A 376 0.23 27.83 5.71
CA LYS A 376 1.41 28.19 6.52
C LYS A 376 2.08 27.02 7.21
N VAL A 377 1.37 25.92 7.48
CA VAL A 377 1.91 24.78 8.23
C VAL A 377 1.66 23.49 7.47
N PHE A 378 2.73 22.79 7.12
CA PHE A 378 2.67 21.38 6.72
C PHE A 378 3.18 20.54 7.89
N ALA A 379 2.36 19.61 8.35
CA ALA A 379 2.67 18.76 9.48
C ALA A 379 2.56 17.28 9.09
N VAL A 380 3.43 16.49 9.68
CA VAL A 380 3.43 15.02 9.62
C VAL A 380 3.40 14.49 11.05
N PHE A 381 2.73 13.36 11.25
CA PHE A 381 2.63 12.70 12.53
C PHE A 381 2.71 11.20 12.35
N GLY A 382 3.12 10.51 13.41
CA GLY A 382 2.90 9.09 13.51
C GLY A 382 3.05 8.61 14.94
N ALA A 383 2.41 7.48 15.18
CA ALA A 383 2.20 6.94 16.50
C ALA A 383 2.12 5.42 16.41
N LYS A 384 2.41 4.78 17.53
CA LYS A 384 2.30 3.33 17.65
C LYS A 384 1.52 2.95 18.90
N GLN A 385 1.07 1.71 18.93
CA GLN A 385 0.59 1.12 20.18
C GLN A 385 1.76 0.94 21.17
N LYS A 386 1.47 0.71 22.45
CA LYS A 386 2.51 0.56 23.48
C LYS A 386 3.48 -0.57 23.12
N ASP A 387 4.77 -0.36 23.37
CA ASP A 387 5.81 -1.36 23.12
C ASP A 387 5.46 -2.71 23.78
N GLY A 388 5.65 -3.80 23.03
CA GLY A 388 5.27 -5.15 23.44
C GLY A 388 3.78 -5.52 23.32
N THR A 389 2.91 -4.61 22.88
CA THR A 389 1.48 -4.91 22.68
C THR A 389 1.28 -5.78 21.44
N THR A 390 0.47 -6.83 21.57
CA THR A 390 -0.03 -7.64 20.46
C THR A 390 -1.55 -7.56 20.39
N ASN A 391 -2.09 -7.37 19.19
CA ASN A 391 -3.53 -7.30 19.00
C ASN A 391 -4.12 -8.72 18.98
N THR A 392 -5.11 -9.00 19.84
CA THR A 392 -5.75 -10.34 19.95
C THR A 392 -7.07 -10.44 19.20
N ASN A 393 -7.82 -9.34 19.05
CA ASN A 393 -9.13 -9.29 18.38
C ASN A 393 -9.02 -8.62 17.00
N VAL A 394 -8.19 -9.18 16.13
CA VAL A 394 -7.92 -8.63 14.79
C VAL A 394 -8.86 -9.23 13.76
N GLN A 395 -9.35 -8.42 12.85
CA GLN A 395 -10.15 -8.83 11.69
C GLN A 395 -9.50 -8.36 10.40
N ALA A 396 -9.53 -9.22 9.38
CA ALA A 396 -9.16 -8.83 8.03
C ALA A 396 -10.17 -7.81 7.50
N ILE A 397 -9.66 -6.69 6.99
CA ILE A 397 -10.46 -5.62 6.37
C ILE A 397 -10.27 -5.59 4.85
N LEU A 398 -9.17 -6.16 4.36
CA LEU A 398 -8.90 -6.36 2.96
C LEU A 398 -7.99 -7.58 2.81
N ASP A 399 -8.02 -8.21 1.64
CA ASP A 399 -6.97 -9.11 1.21
C ASP A 399 -6.29 -8.49 -0.01
N SER A 400 -4.97 -8.51 -0.05
CA SER A 400 -4.24 -8.21 -1.26
C SER A 400 -2.93 -8.97 -1.28
N TYR A 401 -2.80 -9.92 -2.19
CA TYR A 401 -1.63 -10.78 -2.28
C TYR A 401 -1.39 -11.29 -3.69
N LYS A 402 -0.16 -11.73 -3.92
CA LYS A 402 0.24 -12.46 -5.13
C LYS A 402 0.81 -13.82 -4.77
N ILE A 403 0.75 -14.73 -5.73
CA ILE A 403 1.37 -16.05 -5.65
C ILE A 403 2.38 -16.14 -6.79
N ASP A 404 3.65 -16.26 -6.43
CA ASP A 404 4.76 -16.35 -7.35
C ASP A 404 5.25 -17.80 -7.42
N LYS A 405 5.67 -18.23 -8.61
CA LYS A 405 6.43 -19.46 -8.78
C LYS A 405 7.85 -19.24 -8.30
N LYS A 406 8.35 -20.12 -7.44
CA LYS A 406 9.75 -20.11 -6.96
C LYS A 406 10.33 -21.53 -7.07
N GLY A 407 11.10 -21.76 -8.13
CA GLY A 407 11.59 -23.10 -8.47
C GLY A 407 10.42 -24.02 -8.80
N SER A 408 10.32 -25.15 -8.10
CA SER A 408 9.22 -26.11 -8.24
C SER A 408 8.01 -25.84 -7.33
N ASN A 409 8.03 -24.77 -6.53
CA ASN A 409 6.99 -24.47 -5.54
C ASN A 409 6.33 -23.08 -5.80
N PHE A 410 5.25 -22.79 -5.08
CA PHE A 410 4.52 -21.51 -5.14
C PHE A 410 4.49 -20.84 -3.76
N ILE A 411 4.78 -19.54 -3.73
CA ILE A 411 4.85 -18.75 -2.50
C ILE A 411 3.93 -17.56 -2.61
N GLN A 412 3.10 -17.37 -1.58
CA GLN A 412 2.26 -16.20 -1.45
C GLN A 412 3.00 -15.07 -0.73
N SER A 413 2.82 -13.84 -1.21
CA SER A 413 3.32 -12.62 -0.56
C SER A 413 2.25 -11.53 -0.61
N LYS A 414 2.23 -10.66 0.40
CA LYS A 414 1.29 -9.53 0.46
C LYS A 414 1.62 -8.49 -0.61
N LEU A 415 0.57 -7.89 -1.16
CA LEU A 415 0.66 -6.72 -2.03
C LEU A 415 0.31 -5.46 -1.25
N VAL A 416 0.88 -4.33 -1.68
CA VAL A 416 0.51 -3.02 -1.17
C VAL A 416 -0.90 -2.68 -1.66
N ASN A 417 -1.81 -2.40 -0.72
CA ASN A 417 -3.15 -1.94 -1.03
C ASN A 417 -3.64 -0.94 0.03
N PHE A 418 -4.27 0.14 -0.42
CA PHE A 418 -4.77 1.22 0.43
C PHE A 418 -6.30 1.23 0.56
N GLY A 419 -6.93 0.06 0.42
CA GLY A 419 -8.39 -0.07 0.34
C GLY A 419 -8.94 0.30 -1.04
N ASN A 420 -8.14 0.17 -2.10
CA ASN A 420 -8.63 0.29 -3.47
C ASN A 420 -8.28 -0.97 -4.27
N ILE A 421 -9.27 -1.83 -4.44
CA ILE A 421 -9.10 -3.11 -5.15
C ILE A 421 -9.15 -2.98 -6.68
N LYS A 422 -9.48 -1.79 -7.22
CA LYS A 422 -9.46 -1.53 -8.68
C LYS A 422 -8.06 -1.28 -9.21
N LYS A 423 -7.03 -1.38 -8.37
CA LYS A 423 -5.64 -1.20 -8.74
C LYS A 423 -4.77 -2.18 -7.97
N LEU A 424 -3.70 -2.66 -8.61
CA LEU A 424 -2.57 -3.30 -7.94
C LEU A 424 -1.41 -2.33 -7.89
N ILE A 425 -0.66 -2.36 -6.79
CA ILE A 425 0.57 -1.61 -6.64
C ILE A 425 1.71 -2.61 -6.57
N VAL A 426 2.51 -2.67 -7.63
CA VAL A 426 3.64 -3.59 -7.77
C VAL A 426 4.87 -2.78 -8.14
N ASP A 427 5.93 -2.86 -7.34
CA ASP A 427 7.17 -2.10 -7.53
C ASP A 427 6.94 -0.58 -7.68
N GLY A 428 5.95 -0.04 -6.95
CA GLY A 428 5.53 1.36 -7.05
C GLY A 428 4.75 1.73 -8.32
N ILE A 429 4.43 0.76 -9.17
CA ILE A 429 3.63 0.93 -10.38
C ILE A 429 2.18 0.59 -10.07
N GLU A 430 1.28 1.54 -10.30
CA GLU A 430 -0.16 1.31 -10.25
C GLU A 430 -0.65 0.66 -11.55
N ILE A 431 -1.09 -0.59 -11.47
CA ILE A 431 -1.73 -1.34 -12.56
C ILE A 431 -3.25 -1.27 -12.34
N PRO A 432 -4.02 -0.60 -13.22
CA PRO A 432 -5.47 -0.61 -13.10
C PRO A 432 -6.01 -2.03 -13.33
N LEU A 433 -7.11 -2.36 -12.66
CA LEU A 433 -7.82 -3.64 -12.75
C LEU A 433 -9.22 -3.46 -13.33
N ASP A 434 -9.43 -2.37 -14.06
CA ASP A 434 -10.65 -2.09 -14.78
C ASP A 434 -10.56 -2.78 -16.15
N GLY A 435 -11.39 -3.81 -16.36
CA GLY A 435 -11.43 -4.61 -17.58
C GLY A 435 -10.66 -5.93 -17.48
N ASN A 436 -11.01 -6.88 -18.36
CA ASN A 436 -10.54 -8.26 -18.29
C ASN A 436 -9.09 -8.44 -18.76
N HIS A 437 -8.57 -7.52 -19.58
CA HIS A 437 -7.18 -7.50 -20.03
C HIS A 437 -6.61 -6.10 -19.93
N VAL A 438 -5.50 -5.95 -19.21
CA VAL A 438 -4.85 -4.67 -18.98
C VAL A 438 -3.36 -4.77 -19.32
N GLU A 439 -2.86 -3.82 -20.09
CA GLU A 439 -1.41 -3.66 -20.32
C GLU A 439 -0.95 -2.28 -19.84
N LYS A 440 0.08 -2.25 -18.96
CA LYS A 440 0.65 -0.99 -18.46
C LYS A 440 2.11 -1.16 -18.07
N ASN A 441 3.00 -0.30 -18.57
CA ASN A 441 4.44 -0.30 -18.25
C ASN A 441 5.10 -1.69 -18.41
N GLY A 442 4.68 -2.44 -19.43
CA GLY A 442 5.16 -3.79 -19.72
C GLY A 442 4.53 -4.90 -18.88
N PHE A 443 3.71 -4.57 -17.87
CA PHE A 443 2.87 -5.57 -17.21
C PHE A 443 1.65 -5.89 -18.07
N LYS A 444 1.33 -7.17 -18.15
CA LYS A 444 0.07 -7.70 -18.69
C LYS A 444 -0.70 -8.33 -17.55
N ALA A 445 -1.96 -7.97 -17.41
CA ALA A 445 -2.87 -8.55 -16.41
C ALA A 445 -4.11 -9.10 -17.11
N THR A 446 -4.51 -10.29 -16.71
CA THR A 446 -5.83 -10.86 -16.98
C THR A 446 -6.60 -10.82 -15.67
N VAL A 447 -7.72 -10.12 -15.66
CA VAL A 447 -8.45 -9.76 -14.44
C VAL A 447 -9.86 -10.32 -14.52
N CYS A 448 -10.31 -10.87 -13.38
CA CYS A 448 -11.67 -11.32 -13.16
C CYS A 448 -12.31 -10.55 -12.01
N CYS A 449 -13.61 -10.26 -12.06
CA CYS A 449 -14.50 -10.30 -13.23
C CYS A 449 -15.40 -9.06 -13.18
N ASP A 450 -16.01 -8.69 -14.30
CA ASP A 450 -16.82 -7.48 -14.41
C ASP A 450 -18.05 -7.49 -13.48
N ASN A 451 -18.59 -8.66 -13.17
CA ASN A 451 -19.71 -8.81 -12.26
C ASN A 451 -19.31 -8.86 -10.77
N LEU A 452 -18.02 -8.88 -10.44
CA LEU A 452 -17.49 -8.83 -9.09
C LEU A 452 -17.06 -7.40 -8.76
N GLU A 453 -17.71 -6.79 -7.77
CA GLU A 453 -17.49 -5.38 -7.41
C GLU A 453 -16.48 -5.22 -6.26
N TYR A 454 -16.41 -6.21 -5.36
CA TYR A 454 -15.68 -6.16 -4.10
C TYR A 454 -14.48 -7.13 -4.04
N ILE A 455 -14.26 -7.89 -5.11
CA ILE A 455 -13.06 -8.71 -5.30
C ILE A 455 -12.59 -8.64 -6.75
N LYS A 456 -11.27 -8.59 -6.93
CA LYS A 456 -10.57 -8.79 -8.20
C LYS A 456 -9.50 -9.86 -8.02
N PHE A 457 -9.39 -10.76 -8.99
CA PHE A 457 -8.35 -11.79 -8.98
C PHE A 457 -7.95 -12.14 -10.41
N GLY A 458 -6.81 -12.79 -10.57
CA GLY A 458 -6.36 -13.20 -11.89
C GLY A 458 -4.87 -13.43 -11.97
N THR A 459 -4.31 -13.16 -13.14
CA THR A 459 -2.87 -13.32 -13.41
C THR A 459 -2.26 -11.99 -13.84
N PHE A 460 -1.02 -11.71 -13.45
CA PHE A 460 -0.27 -10.58 -13.96
C PHE A 460 1.23 -10.87 -14.05
N GLY A 461 1.93 -10.23 -14.98
CA GLY A 461 3.38 -10.41 -15.13
C GLY A 461 3.97 -9.57 -16.26
N LYS A 462 5.30 -9.47 -16.29
CA LYS A 462 6.06 -8.91 -17.42
C LYS A 462 6.61 -9.99 -18.34
N THR A 463 6.70 -11.21 -17.84
CA THR A 463 7.31 -12.39 -18.47
C THR A 463 6.26 -13.47 -18.69
N GLU A 464 6.63 -14.58 -19.33
CA GLU A 464 5.74 -15.72 -19.54
C GLU A 464 5.33 -16.42 -18.22
N GLU A 465 6.16 -16.32 -17.18
CA GLU A 465 5.80 -16.76 -15.82
C GLU A 465 4.99 -15.68 -15.10
N ASN A 466 3.66 -15.70 -15.28
CA ASN A 466 2.75 -14.78 -14.61
C ASN A 466 2.52 -15.18 -13.15
N SER A 467 2.49 -14.19 -12.26
CA SER A 467 2.00 -14.32 -10.89
C SER A 467 0.48 -14.42 -10.90
N MET A 468 -0.09 -15.14 -9.93
CA MET A 468 -1.52 -15.01 -9.62
C MET A 468 -1.73 -13.92 -8.58
N PHE A 469 -2.89 -13.28 -8.57
CA PHE A 469 -3.23 -12.29 -7.56
C PHE A 469 -4.69 -12.40 -7.11
N LEU A 470 -4.94 -11.92 -5.90
CA LEU A 470 -6.27 -11.66 -5.38
C LEU A 470 -6.23 -10.36 -4.58
N SER A 471 -7.25 -9.53 -4.75
CA SER A 471 -7.45 -8.26 -4.07
C SER A 471 -8.93 -8.08 -3.75
N GLY A 472 -9.32 -7.94 -2.48
CA GLY A 472 -10.73 -7.89 -2.09
C GLY A 472 -10.99 -7.07 -0.82
N GLU A 473 -12.17 -6.45 -0.75
CA GLU A 473 -12.66 -5.69 0.41
C GLU A 473 -13.55 -6.58 1.27
N ARG A 474 -13.05 -6.95 2.46
CA ARG A 474 -13.73 -7.91 3.33
C ARG A 474 -15.07 -7.36 3.80
N THR A 475 -16.07 -8.22 3.84
CA THR A 475 -17.32 -7.93 4.54
C THR A 475 -17.01 -7.72 6.04
N PRO A 476 -17.49 -6.62 6.66
CA PRO A 476 -17.39 -6.45 8.11
C PRO A 476 -18.00 -7.62 8.86
N LEU A 477 -17.45 -8.01 10.02
CA LEU A 477 -17.99 -9.16 10.77
C LEU A 477 -19.46 -8.96 11.16
N SER A 478 -19.86 -7.72 11.46
CA SER A 478 -21.26 -7.35 11.76
C SER A 478 -22.23 -7.61 10.61
N ASP A 479 -21.72 -7.68 9.39
CA ASP A 479 -22.49 -7.77 8.16
C ASP A 479 -22.41 -9.18 7.55
N ILE A 480 -21.69 -10.12 8.20
CA ILE A 480 -21.69 -11.53 7.78
C ILE A 480 -23.06 -12.15 8.09
N PRO A 481 -23.72 -12.81 7.13
CA PRO A 481 -24.99 -13.48 7.38
C PRO A 481 -24.89 -14.51 8.53
N VAL A 482 -25.99 -14.76 9.21
CA VAL A 482 -26.05 -15.70 10.36
C VAL A 482 -27.09 -16.81 10.19
N GLU A 483 -27.81 -16.80 9.07
CA GLU A 483 -28.90 -17.73 8.79
C GLU A 483 -28.38 -19.15 8.56
N ASP A 484 -29.07 -20.16 9.11
CA ASP A 484 -28.87 -21.57 8.76
C ASP A 484 -29.61 -21.90 7.46
N LYS A 485 -29.10 -21.32 6.38
CA LYS A 485 -29.60 -21.53 5.02
C LYS A 485 -28.40 -21.67 4.09
N GLU A 486 -28.47 -22.65 3.20
CA GLU A 486 -27.48 -22.80 2.14
C GLU A 486 -27.65 -21.68 1.11
N ALA A 487 -26.55 -20.98 0.85
CA ALA A 487 -26.41 -19.99 -0.21
C ALA A 487 -25.50 -20.55 -1.30
N LEU A 488 -25.95 -20.42 -2.55
CA LEU A 488 -25.19 -20.80 -3.73
C LEU A 488 -24.35 -19.62 -4.21
N TYR A 489 -23.08 -19.86 -4.53
CA TYR A 489 -22.20 -18.89 -5.16
C TYR A 489 -21.63 -19.48 -6.44
N ARG A 490 -21.61 -18.69 -7.52
CA ARG A 490 -21.07 -19.08 -8.82
C ARG A 490 -20.05 -18.07 -9.31
N GLY A 491 -19.02 -18.57 -9.97
CA GLY A 491 -17.87 -17.76 -10.34
C GLY A 491 -16.90 -18.47 -11.26
N SER A 492 -15.66 -18.01 -11.21
CA SER A 492 -14.57 -18.52 -12.02
C SER A 492 -13.28 -18.62 -11.21
N TRP A 493 -12.25 -19.18 -11.84
CA TRP A 493 -10.95 -19.42 -11.20
C TRP A 493 -9.82 -19.45 -12.23
N PHE A 494 -8.61 -19.20 -11.75
CA PHE A 494 -7.37 -19.47 -12.46
C PHE A 494 -6.57 -20.51 -11.69
N GLY A 495 -5.95 -21.44 -12.42
CA GLY A 495 -5.18 -22.53 -11.84
C GLY A 495 -3.97 -22.89 -12.68
N HIS A 496 -2.86 -23.20 -12.01
CA HIS A 496 -1.66 -23.74 -12.61
C HIS A 496 -1.15 -24.90 -11.76
N ILE A 497 -0.92 -26.06 -12.38
CA ILE A 497 -0.48 -27.30 -11.74
C ILE A 497 0.81 -27.75 -12.40
N VAL A 498 1.80 -28.16 -11.61
CA VAL A 498 3.11 -28.62 -12.10
C VAL A 498 3.46 -29.95 -11.45
N ASN A 499 3.82 -30.96 -12.26
CA ASN A 499 4.32 -32.26 -11.83
C ASN A 499 5.18 -32.89 -12.96
N GLY A 500 6.40 -32.37 -13.15
CA GLY A 500 7.25 -32.70 -14.31
C GLY A 500 6.79 -32.01 -15.60
N THR A 501 5.52 -32.12 -15.95
CA THR A 501 4.81 -31.28 -16.93
C THR A 501 3.95 -30.23 -16.23
N SER A 502 3.29 -29.34 -16.98
CA SER A 502 2.42 -28.31 -16.41
C SER A 502 1.09 -28.21 -17.12
N TRP A 503 0.04 -27.88 -16.37
CA TRP A 503 -1.29 -27.59 -16.87
C TRP A 503 -1.78 -26.25 -16.32
N THR A 504 -2.48 -25.48 -17.15
CA THR A 504 -3.09 -24.20 -16.77
C THR A 504 -4.54 -24.19 -17.23
N THR A 505 -5.40 -23.49 -16.48
CA THR A 505 -6.79 -23.21 -16.88
C THR A 505 -6.87 -22.47 -18.22
N ASP A 506 -8.02 -22.57 -18.89
CA ASP A 506 -8.25 -21.90 -20.18
C ASP A 506 -8.19 -20.37 -19.99
N THR A 507 -7.73 -19.64 -21.02
CA THR A 507 -7.63 -18.18 -20.95
C THR A 507 -9.00 -17.49 -21.01
N ASN A 508 -10.00 -18.14 -21.61
CA ASN A 508 -11.39 -17.71 -21.56
C ASN A 508 -12.04 -18.24 -20.28
N MET A 509 -12.26 -17.31 -19.36
CA MET A 509 -12.77 -17.57 -18.01
C MET A 509 -14.15 -18.21 -17.96
N VAL A 510 -14.97 -18.06 -19.00
CA VAL A 510 -16.28 -18.71 -19.09
C VAL A 510 -16.15 -20.25 -19.04
N ASN A 511 -14.98 -20.76 -19.45
CA ASN A 511 -14.69 -22.19 -19.44
C ASN A 511 -14.18 -22.70 -18.07
N ASN A 512 -13.87 -21.81 -17.14
CA ASN A 512 -13.35 -22.17 -15.82
C ASN A 512 -14.44 -21.87 -14.80
N GLN A 513 -15.19 -22.88 -14.38
CA GLN A 513 -16.35 -22.69 -13.51
C GLN A 513 -15.98 -22.95 -12.06
N ALA A 514 -16.47 -22.10 -11.17
CA ALA A 514 -16.37 -22.28 -9.73
C ALA A 514 -17.78 -22.23 -9.11
N GLU A 515 -18.15 -23.24 -8.35
CA GLU A 515 -19.42 -23.28 -7.62
C GLU A 515 -19.16 -23.56 -6.15
N PHE A 516 -19.86 -22.84 -5.26
CA PHE A 516 -19.74 -23.01 -3.82
C PHE A 516 -21.11 -23.06 -3.15
N LYS A 517 -21.22 -23.92 -2.14
CA LYS A 517 -22.34 -23.98 -1.22
C LYS A 517 -21.85 -23.51 0.15
N VAL A 518 -22.48 -22.47 0.65
CA VAL A 518 -22.07 -21.79 1.88
C VAL A 518 -23.24 -21.82 2.86
N ASN A 519 -23.00 -22.27 4.09
CA ASN A 519 -23.97 -22.16 5.17
C ASN A 519 -23.35 -21.40 6.34
N PHE A 520 -23.85 -20.19 6.59
CA PHE A 520 -23.31 -19.31 7.61
C PHE A 520 -23.73 -19.69 9.03
N GLY A 521 -24.92 -20.28 9.22
CA GLY A 521 -25.38 -20.79 10.51
C GLY A 521 -24.58 -22.02 10.96
N LYS A 522 -24.31 -22.95 10.03
CA LYS A 522 -23.50 -24.16 10.27
C LYS A 522 -21.99 -23.93 10.15
N LYS A 523 -21.57 -22.77 9.65
CA LYS A 523 -20.16 -22.40 9.41
C LYS A 523 -19.42 -23.33 8.45
N THR A 524 -20.11 -23.82 7.41
CA THR A 524 -19.55 -24.76 6.42
C THR A 524 -19.48 -24.13 5.04
N LEU A 525 -18.46 -24.51 4.27
CA LEU A 525 -18.30 -24.15 2.86
C LEU A 525 -17.76 -25.35 2.09
N THR A 526 -18.46 -25.75 1.03
CA THR A 526 -17.96 -26.72 0.04
C THR A 526 -17.89 -26.08 -1.33
N GLY A 527 -16.87 -26.41 -2.12
CA GLY A 527 -16.68 -25.85 -3.46
C GLY A 527 -16.23 -26.87 -4.49
N GLU A 528 -16.56 -26.60 -5.75
CA GLU A 528 -16.11 -27.36 -6.92
C GLU A 528 -15.51 -26.42 -7.96
N LEU A 529 -14.30 -26.72 -8.43
CA LEU A 529 -13.63 -26.00 -9.51
C LEU A 529 -13.55 -26.91 -10.74
N LYS A 530 -14.26 -26.53 -11.80
CA LYS A 530 -14.34 -27.26 -13.07
C LYS A 530 -13.58 -26.52 -14.16
N ALA A 531 -12.92 -27.27 -15.04
CA ALA A 531 -12.20 -26.73 -16.18
C ALA A 531 -12.93 -27.09 -17.48
N LYS A 532 -12.54 -26.44 -18.57
CA LYS A 532 -13.09 -26.65 -19.91
C LYS A 532 -13.18 -28.12 -20.29
N ASP A 533 -14.31 -28.50 -20.89
CA ASP A 533 -14.57 -29.83 -21.43
C ASP A 533 -14.43 -30.98 -20.41
N ARG A 534 -14.58 -30.68 -19.10
CA ARG A 534 -14.55 -31.68 -18.03
C ARG A 534 -15.91 -31.80 -17.33
N MET A 535 -16.41 -33.03 -17.25
CA MET A 535 -17.62 -33.35 -16.48
C MET A 535 -17.36 -33.38 -14.97
N GLN A 536 -16.16 -33.82 -14.55
CA GLN A 536 -15.77 -33.91 -13.15
C GLN A 536 -14.97 -32.67 -12.70
N PRO A 537 -15.10 -32.24 -11.44
CA PRO A 537 -14.30 -31.14 -10.90
C PRO A 537 -12.82 -31.51 -10.88
N VAL A 538 -11.97 -30.53 -11.20
CA VAL A 538 -10.52 -30.61 -11.04
C VAL A 538 -10.18 -30.57 -9.55
N PHE A 539 -10.81 -29.65 -8.82
CA PHE A 539 -10.66 -29.52 -7.37
C PHE A 539 -12.01 -29.54 -6.66
N THR A 540 -12.02 -30.21 -5.52
CA THR A 540 -13.07 -30.08 -4.50
C THR A 540 -12.49 -29.34 -3.30
N ILE A 541 -13.28 -28.48 -2.68
CA ILE A 541 -12.92 -27.65 -1.54
C ILE A 541 -13.85 -27.99 -0.38
N ASP A 542 -13.28 -28.21 0.79
CA ASP A 542 -14.01 -28.33 2.06
C ASP A 542 -13.38 -27.36 3.06
N ALA A 543 -14.16 -26.43 3.58
CA ALA A 543 -13.68 -25.38 4.46
C ALA A 543 -14.69 -25.02 5.56
N THR A 544 -14.13 -24.49 6.65
CA THR A 544 -14.90 -23.97 7.79
C THR A 544 -14.84 -22.44 7.79
N ILE A 545 -15.99 -21.81 8.08
CA ILE A 545 -16.12 -20.36 8.18
C ILE A 545 -15.67 -19.91 9.58
N LYS A 546 -14.72 -18.97 9.64
CA LYS A 546 -14.26 -18.32 10.87
C LYS A 546 -14.18 -16.81 10.67
N GLY A 547 -14.92 -16.07 11.50
CA GLY A 547 -15.04 -14.62 11.36
C GLY A 547 -15.65 -14.25 10.00
N ASN A 548 -14.99 -13.34 9.28
CA ASN A 548 -15.35 -12.92 7.93
C ASN A 548 -14.53 -13.64 6.83
N GLY A 549 -14.00 -14.83 7.14
CA GLY A 549 -13.25 -15.67 6.21
C GLY A 549 -13.52 -17.14 6.37
N PHE A 550 -12.77 -17.93 5.62
CA PHE A 550 -12.81 -19.38 5.69
C PHE A 550 -11.42 -19.98 5.42
N SER A 551 -11.21 -21.16 5.97
CA SER A 551 -9.99 -21.95 5.79
C SER A 551 -10.35 -23.43 5.72
N GLY A 552 -9.61 -24.20 4.93
CA GLY A 552 -9.88 -25.62 4.72
C GLY A 552 -8.86 -26.29 3.82
N MET A 553 -9.30 -27.31 3.09
CA MET A 553 -8.48 -28.04 2.14
C MET A 553 -9.10 -28.06 0.74
N ALA A 554 -8.25 -27.92 -0.28
CA ALA A 554 -8.58 -28.18 -1.68
C ALA A 554 -7.89 -29.46 -2.11
N LYS A 555 -8.61 -30.37 -2.79
CA LYS A 555 -8.03 -31.62 -3.29
C LYS A 555 -8.54 -32.02 -4.68
N THR A 556 -7.69 -32.71 -5.43
CA THR A 556 -8.12 -33.48 -6.61
C THR A 556 -8.93 -34.72 -6.21
N ALA A 557 -9.61 -35.34 -7.17
CA ALA A 557 -10.22 -36.67 -6.94
C ALA A 557 -9.16 -37.72 -6.56
N ASP A 558 -9.58 -38.82 -5.93
CA ASP A 558 -8.67 -39.87 -5.43
C ASP A 558 -7.86 -40.54 -6.56
N GLN A 559 -8.42 -40.56 -7.77
CA GLN A 559 -7.76 -41.04 -8.98
C GLN A 559 -6.68 -40.08 -9.50
N GLY A 560 -6.62 -38.85 -8.98
CA GLY A 560 -5.73 -37.77 -9.38
C GLY A 560 -6.17 -37.06 -10.67
N PHE A 561 -5.40 -36.05 -11.06
CA PHE A 561 -5.64 -35.21 -12.23
C PHE A 561 -4.60 -35.46 -13.32
N THR A 562 -5.07 -35.75 -14.53
CA THR A 562 -4.20 -35.95 -15.71
C THR A 562 -3.85 -34.59 -16.34
N LEU A 563 -2.58 -34.19 -16.27
CA LEU A 563 -2.08 -32.92 -16.79
C LEU A 563 -2.06 -32.87 -18.33
N ASP A 564 -1.70 -33.98 -18.97
CA ASP A 564 -1.69 -34.13 -20.42
C ASP A 564 -2.55 -35.33 -20.84
N PRO A 565 -3.85 -35.14 -21.05
CA PRO A 565 -4.75 -36.22 -21.45
C PRO A 565 -4.44 -36.78 -22.86
N LYS A 566 -3.61 -36.11 -23.66
CA LYS A 566 -3.24 -36.57 -25.02
C LYS A 566 -2.03 -37.52 -25.01
N ASN A 567 -1.28 -37.58 -23.91
CA ASN A 567 -0.08 -38.42 -23.80
C ASN A 567 -0.32 -39.65 -22.94
N GLN A 568 -0.89 -40.69 -23.55
CA GLN A 568 -1.36 -41.91 -22.85
C GLN A 568 -0.23 -42.82 -22.34
N LEU A 569 1.01 -42.64 -22.77
CA LEU A 569 2.12 -43.56 -22.47
C LEU A 569 2.84 -43.26 -21.15
N ASN A 570 2.70 -42.04 -20.59
CA ASN A 570 3.40 -41.58 -19.37
C ASN A 570 2.54 -40.68 -18.46
N SER A 571 1.21 -40.73 -18.56
CA SER A 571 0.34 -39.83 -17.80
C SER A 571 0.27 -40.23 -16.32
N GLN A 572 1.19 -39.75 -15.50
CA GLN A 572 1.03 -39.84 -14.05
C GLN A 572 -0.10 -38.92 -13.60
N ASN A 573 -1.07 -39.49 -12.89
CA ASN A 573 -2.16 -38.72 -12.32
C ASN A 573 -1.62 -37.93 -11.12
N THR A 574 -1.69 -36.61 -11.25
CA THR A 574 -1.20 -35.66 -10.26
C THR A 574 -2.22 -35.54 -9.16
N LYS A 575 -1.86 -35.93 -7.94
CA LYS A 575 -2.70 -35.74 -6.75
C LYS A 575 -2.26 -34.47 -6.03
N ILE A 576 -3.21 -33.57 -5.82
CA ILE A 576 -2.99 -32.33 -5.09
C ILE A 576 -3.94 -32.29 -3.91
N HIS A 577 -3.40 -31.86 -2.77
CA HIS A 577 -4.09 -31.61 -1.52
C HIS A 577 -3.35 -30.48 -0.83
N ALA A 578 -4.00 -29.32 -0.81
CA ALA A 578 -3.38 -28.06 -0.39
C ALA A 578 -4.32 -27.28 0.54
N PRO A 579 -3.76 -26.56 1.53
CA PRO A 579 -4.56 -25.67 2.36
C PRO A 579 -5.14 -24.54 1.51
N VAL A 580 -6.42 -24.27 1.68
CA VAL A 580 -7.14 -23.16 1.05
C VAL A 580 -7.52 -22.12 2.10
N ASN A 581 -7.34 -20.85 1.75
CA ASN A 581 -7.76 -19.72 2.56
C ASN A 581 -8.55 -18.74 1.69
N GLY A 582 -9.57 -18.12 2.27
CA GLY A 582 -10.35 -17.13 1.56
C GLY A 582 -11.20 -16.24 2.47
N GLY A 583 -12.00 -15.41 1.80
CA GLY A 583 -12.77 -14.34 2.39
C GLY A 583 -14.15 -14.19 1.80
N PHE A 584 -15.01 -13.54 2.57
CA PHE A 584 -16.26 -12.97 2.11
C PHE A 584 -16.07 -11.48 1.87
N TYR A 585 -16.59 -10.98 0.76
CA TYR A 585 -16.37 -9.62 0.27
C TYR A 585 -17.70 -8.92 -0.04
N GLY A 586 -17.67 -7.60 0.07
CA GLY A 586 -18.83 -6.76 -0.21
C GLY A 586 -19.91 -6.79 0.86
N ASN A 587 -21.05 -6.15 0.57
CA ASN A 587 -22.14 -6.06 1.53
C ASN A 587 -22.79 -7.43 1.72
N ASN A 588 -23.08 -7.81 2.97
CA ASN A 588 -23.76 -9.06 3.31
C ASN A 588 -23.12 -10.32 2.71
N ALA A 589 -21.78 -10.33 2.57
CA ALA A 589 -21.04 -11.41 1.95
C ALA A 589 -21.53 -11.76 0.53
N SER A 590 -21.91 -10.76 -0.27
CA SER A 590 -22.43 -10.96 -1.63
C SER A 590 -21.43 -11.63 -2.58
N GLU A 591 -20.13 -11.57 -2.26
CA GLU A 591 -19.05 -12.15 -3.02
C GLU A 591 -18.15 -12.97 -2.09
N LEU A 592 -17.47 -13.97 -2.65
CA LEU A 592 -16.44 -14.75 -1.96
C LEU A 592 -15.27 -14.99 -2.90
N GLY A 593 -14.15 -15.42 -2.33
CA GLY A 593 -12.96 -15.76 -3.09
C GLY A 593 -11.79 -16.12 -2.21
N GLY A 594 -10.79 -16.75 -2.79
CA GLY A 594 -9.64 -17.25 -2.06
C GLY A 594 -8.58 -17.84 -2.97
N SER A 595 -7.61 -18.48 -2.34
CA SER A 595 -6.51 -19.15 -3.02
C SER A 595 -6.03 -20.38 -2.27
N PHE A 596 -5.35 -21.25 -3.00
CA PHE A 596 -4.53 -22.31 -2.46
C PHE A 596 -3.28 -22.46 -3.30
N HIS A 597 -2.16 -22.78 -2.66
CA HIS A 597 -0.88 -22.93 -3.33
C HIS A 597 0.05 -23.86 -2.58
N GLY A 598 1.11 -24.30 -3.27
CA GLY A 598 2.23 -25.02 -2.69
C GLY A 598 2.40 -26.43 -3.24
N ASN A 599 3.40 -27.13 -2.70
CA ASN A 599 3.56 -28.56 -2.90
C ASN A 599 2.39 -29.30 -2.25
N SER A 600 1.97 -30.40 -2.88
CA SER A 600 1.00 -31.27 -2.24
C SER A 600 1.52 -31.86 -0.92
N LEU A 601 0.61 -32.19 0.00
CA LEU A 601 0.94 -32.82 1.28
C LEU A 601 1.64 -34.18 1.08
N THR A 602 2.30 -34.67 2.14
CA THR A 602 3.11 -35.90 2.11
C THR A 602 2.32 -37.11 1.57
N GLY A 603 2.84 -37.77 0.54
CA GLY A 603 2.19 -38.90 -0.14
C GLY A 603 1.53 -38.55 -1.48
N GLU A 604 1.55 -37.27 -1.85
CA GLU A 604 1.02 -36.75 -3.10
C GLU A 604 2.10 -36.12 -3.98
N SER A 605 1.76 -35.76 -5.22
CA SER A 605 2.74 -35.38 -6.25
C SER A 605 2.37 -34.05 -6.92
N GLY A 606 3.33 -33.14 -7.04
CA GLY A 606 3.18 -31.90 -7.78
C GLY A 606 2.95 -30.66 -6.89
N ALA A 607 2.87 -29.52 -7.55
CA ALA A 607 2.63 -28.22 -6.93
C ALA A 607 1.50 -27.49 -7.66
N VAL A 608 0.76 -26.68 -6.92
CA VAL A 608 -0.39 -25.93 -7.43
C VAL A 608 -0.30 -24.45 -7.05
N SER A 609 -0.86 -23.60 -7.89
CA SER A 609 -1.32 -22.26 -7.53
C SER A 609 -2.70 -22.05 -8.14
N ALA A 610 -3.65 -21.60 -7.33
CA ALA A 610 -4.98 -21.26 -7.80
C ALA A 610 -5.56 -20.06 -7.04
N VAL A 611 -6.31 -19.24 -7.77
CA VAL A 611 -7.13 -18.14 -7.25
C VAL A 611 -8.54 -18.27 -7.80
N PHE A 612 -9.55 -17.98 -6.98
CA PHE A 612 -10.95 -18.08 -7.37
C PHE A 612 -11.78 -16.97 -6.75
N GLY A 613 -12.91 -16.67 -7.38
CA GLY A 613 -13.90 -15.74 -6.86
C GLY A 613 -15.28 -16.01 -7.45
N ALA A 614 -16.30 -15.77 -6.65
CA ALA A 614 -17.68 -16.11 -6.96
C ALA A 614 -18.67 -15.12 -6.35
N LYS A 615 -19.83 -14.99 -6.99
CA LYS A 615 -20.93 -14.12 -6.59
C LYS A 615 -22.11 -14.94 -6.09
N ARG A 616 -22.78 -14.47 -5.04
CA ARG A 616 -23.98 -15.10 -4.49
C ARG A 616 -25.10 -15.09 -5.53
N GLN A 617 -25.83 -16.20 -5.59
CA GLN A 617 -26.91 -16.44 -6.52
C GLN A 617 -28.28 -16.30 -5.84
N GLN A 618 -29.27 -15.90 -6.61
CA GLN A 618 -30.68 -15.89 -6.23
C GLN A 618 -31.51 -16.70 -7.24
N LEU A 619 -32.60 -17.29 -6.76
CA LEU A 619 -33.56 -17.98 -7.63
C LEU A 619 -34.25 -16.97 -8.54
N VAL A 620 -34.32 -17.29 -9.83
CA VAL A 620 -35.17 -16.58 -10.79
C VAL A 620 -36.62 -16.95 -10.44
N LYS A 621 -37.42 -15.96 -10.06
CA LYS A 621 -38.84 -16.15 -9.72
C LYS A 621 -39.72 -16.25 -10.94
#